data_AF-A0AAV6TFM0-F1
#
_entry.id   AF-A0AAV6TFM0-F1
#
_cell.length_a   1.000
_cell.length_b   1.000
_cell.length_c   1.000
_cell.angle_alpha   90.00
_cell.angle_beta   90.00
_cell.angle_gamma   90.00
#
_symmetry.space_group_name_H-M   'P 1'
#
loop_
_entity.id
_entity.type
_entity.pdbx_description
1 polymer ?
#
loop_
_entity_poly.entity_id
_entity_poly.type
_entity_poly.pdbx_seq_one_letter_code
_entity_poly.pdbx_strand_id
1 'polypeptide(L)'
;MANPNTMEIHIARKDKLHQTIVFSDAKEEAQYTYPSDYWKTSQNLPPSISIMDVTSSQIYSLLMEDLAISQWRDHVISTFIYYVVEEHPDIFEVTLDKDWTPRGEPAIGKKAEKINPFSLIGVTKDYPPTAAKTELPDSKKSRLSLLLCVLITYRKIVMKTNNPNQHNEGIQRLDNFLKTSGFGVSEDDLKLTRVLAIESSLTIQFRKCIAAIDMFLNQLPTCPAAKMRICTIPSRYRGCTVLTSMRQLAEIMGLRLGELMYFCFTDPLMSDVIRVGKASM
;
A
#
# COMPACT_ATOMS: atom_id res chain seq x y z
N MET A 1 -41.26 -7.35 -25.72
CA MET A 1 -40.36 -6.21 -25.97
C MET A 1 -38.97 -6.77 -26.15
N ALA A 2 -38.37 -6.61 -27.33
CA ALA A 2 -37.03 -7.12 -27.61
C ALA A 2 -35.99 -6.33 -26.81
N ASN A 3 -35.01 -7.02 -26.23
CA ASN A 3 -33.89 -6.39 -25.53
C ASN A 3 -33.03 -5.63 -26.57
N PRO A 4 -32.81 -4.30 -26.42
CA PRO A 4 -32.12 -3.47 -27.42
C PRO A 4 -30.66 -3.86 -27.69
N ASN A 5 -30.08 -4.78 -26.90
CA ASN A 5 -28.70 -5.25 -27.04
C ASN A 5 -28.57 -6.62 -27.71
N THR A 6 -29.60 -7.08 -28.43
CA THR A 6 -29.60 -8.38 -29.10
C THR A 6 -29.77 -8.17 -30.61
N MET A 7 -28.73 -8.51 -31.38
CA MET A 7 -28.81 -8.55 -32.84
C MET A 7 -29.01 -10.00 -33.26
N GLU A 8 -30.19 -10.30 -33.81
CA GLU A 8 -30.49 -11.62 -34.38
C GLU A 8 -30.20 -11.59 -35.88
N ILE A 9 -29.29 -12.45 -36.33
CA ILE A 9 -29.01 -12.66 -37.75
C ILE A 9 -29.56 -14.01 -38.16
N HIS A 10 -30.56 -14.01 -39.03
CA HIS A 10 -31.11 -15.23 -39.61
C HIS A 10 -30.34 -15.60 -40.88
N ILE A 11 -29.57 -16.68 -40.84
CA ILE A 11 -28.85 -17.21 -42.01
C ILE A 11 -29.67 -18.38 -42.56
N ALA A 12 -30.24 -18.21 -43.76
CA ALA A 12 -30.90 -19.31 -44.47
C ALA A 12 -29.88 -20.05 -45.34
N ARG A 13 -29.56 -21.30 -45.01
CA ARG A 13 -28.92 -22.25 -45.95
C ARG A 13 -29.95 -23.25 -46.42
N LYS A 14 -29.86 -23.58 -47.71
CA LYS A 14 -30.88 -24.35 -48.47
C LYS A 14 -31.20 -25.72 -47.88
N ASP A 15 -30.31 -26.29 -47.06
CA ASP A 15 -30.52 -27.57 -46.40
C ASP A 15 -30.00 -27.50 -44.94
N LYS A 16 -30.93 -27.64 -43.98
CA LYS A 16 -30.79 -27.77 -42.50
C LYS A 16 -30.89 -26.50 -41.64
N LEU A 17 -31.82 -26.63 -40.67
CA LEU A 17 -32.09 -25.89 -39.42
C LEU A 17 -31.71 -24.40 -39.35
N HIS A 18 -32.73 -23.57 -39.08
CA HIS A 18 -32.56 -22.22 -38.56
C HIS A 18 -31.63 -22.23 -37.33
N GLN A 19 -30.42 -21.73 -37.47
CA GLN A 19 -29.57 -21.38 -36.34
C GLN A 19 -29.74 -19.89 -36.05
N THR A 20 -30.31 -19.57 -34.90
CA THR A 20 -30.29 -18.21 -34.35
C THR A 20 -28.97 -18.05 -33.59
N ILE A 21 -28.08 -17.21 -34.12
CA ILE A 21 -26.87 -16.80 -33.39
C ILE A 21 -27.27 -15.58 -32.55
N VAL A 22 -27.32 -15.78 -31.23
CA VAL A 22 -27.57 -14.71 -30.27
C VAL A 22 -26.22 -14.14 -29.84
N PHE A 23 -25.93 -12.92 -30.26
CA PHE A 23 -24.83 -12.15 -29.68
C PHE A 23 -25.37 -11.46 -28.43
N SER A 24 -24.92 -11.90 -27.26
CA SER A 24 -25.10 -11.17 -26.02
C SER A 24 -23.80 -10.43 -25.72
N ASP A 25 -23.85 -9.10 -25.67
CA ASP A 25 -22.77 -8.32 -25.08
C ASP A 25 -22.64 -8.70 -23.61
N ALA A 26 -21.61 -9.48 -23.27
CA ALA A 26 -21.20 -9.69 -21.90
C ALA A 26 -20.59 -8.40 -21.37
N LYS A 27 -21.44 -7.42 -21.02
CA LYS A 27 -21.00 -6.27 -20.22
C LYS A 27 -20.85 -6.75 -18.78
N GLU A 28 -19.65 -7.18 -18.43
CA GLU A 28 -19.26 -7.18 -17.02
C GLU A 28 -19.26 -5.72 -16.54
N GLU A 29 -20.29 -5.34 -15.80
CA GLU A 29 -20.27 -4.08 -15.07
C GLU A 29 -19.19 -4.20 -13.98
N ALA A 30 -18.02 -3.63 -14.25
CA ALA A 30 -16.94 -3.58 -13.27
C ALA A 30 -17.40 -2.78 -12.05
N GLN A 31 -17.65 -3.48 -10.94
CA GLN A 31 -18.00 -2.85 -9.67
C GLN A 31 -16.76 -2.10 -9.12
N TYR A 32 -16.91 -0.80 -8.88
CA TYR A 32 -15.88 0.04 -8.28
C TYR A 32 -16.29 0.49 -6.88
N THR A 33 -15.30 0.64 -5.98
CA THR A 33 -15.52 1.07 -4.60
C THR A 33 -14.66 2.31 -4.33
N TYR A 34 -15.27 3.38 -3.81
CA TYR A 34 -14.52 4.58 -3.43
C TYR A 34 -14.01 4.48 -2.00
N PRO A 35 -12.87 5.13 -1.68
CA PRO A 35 -12.40 5.24 -0.31
C PRO A 35 -13.43 5.83 0.65
N SER A 36 -14.26 6.79 0.20
CA SER A 36 -15.34 7.39 1.01
C SER A 36 -16.42 6.38 1.41
N ASP A 37 -16.63 5.33 0.62
CA ASP A 37 -17.64 4.31 0.90
C ASP A 37 -17.18 3.35 2.01
N TYR A 38 -15.87 3.26 2.27
CA TYR A 38 -15.31 2.49 3.37
C TYR A 38 -15.83 2.98 4.72
N TRP A 39 -15.79 4.28 4.98
CA TRP A 39 -16.18 4.84 6.29
C TRP A 39 -17.65 4.65 6.62
N LYS A 40 -18.51 4.60 5.59
CA LYS A 40 -19.93 4.29 5.74
C LYS A 40 -20.16 2.84 6.16
N THR A 41 -19.37 1.91 5.62
CA THR A 41 -19.49 0.47 5.92
C THR A 41 -18.74 0.06 7.19
N SER A 42 -17.66 0.76 7.54
CA SER A 42 -16.83 0.48 8.73
C SER A 42 -17.33 1.16 10.01
N GLN A 43 -18.48 1.86 9.97
CA GLN A 43 -19.01 2.65 11.09
C GLN A 43 -17.97 3.67 11.62
N ASN A 44 -17.26 4.32 10.70
CA ASN A 44 -16.18 5.26 11.02
C ASN A 44 -14.99 4.65 11.78
N LEU A 45 -14.86 3.33 11.85
CA LEU A 45 -13.67 2.69 12.39
C LEU A 45 -12.54 2.71 11.35
N PRO A 46 -11.30 3.03 11.76
CA PRO A 46 -10.15 2.98 10.87
C PRO A 46 -9.83 1.53 10.48
N PRO A 47 -9.11 1.32 9.36
CA PRO A 47 -8.57 0.01 9.02
C PRO A 47 -7.74 -0.53 10.17
N SER A 48 -7.83 -1.83 10.46
CA SER A 48 -7.08 -2.45 11.55
C SER A 48 -6.06 -3.49 11.09
N ILE A 49 -5.04 -3.71 11.91
CA ILE A 49 -4.12 -4.86 11.85
C ILE A 49 -4.25 -5.68 13.14
N SER A 50 -3.96 -6.96 13.03
CA SER A 50 -3.97 -7.90 14.15
C SER A 50 -2.53 -8.35 14.41
N ILE A 51 -2.07 -8.21 15.64
CA ILE A 51 -0.70 -8.51 16.07
C ILE A 51 -0.69 -9.58 17.17
N MET A 52 0.50 -10.07 17.51
CA MET A 52 0.71 -10.93 18.68
C MET A 52 1.02 -10.11 19.94
N ASP A 53 0.69 -10.67 21.10
CA ASP A 53 1.05 -10.12 22.40
C ASP A 53 2.44 -10.64 22.84
N VAL A 54 3.50 -9.98 22.36
CA VAL A 54 4.90 -10.37 22.57
C VAL A 54 5.78 -9.12 22.74
N THR A 55 7.01 -9.29 23.21
CA THR A 55 8.00 -8.19 23.28
C THR A 55 8.71 -7.98 21.94
N SER A 56 9.33 -6.79 21.77
CA SER A 56 10.14 -6.46 20.58
C SER A 56 11.29 -7.44 20.33
N SER A 57 11.88 -7.99 21.40
CA SER A 57 12.99 -8.95 21.29
C SER A 57 12.52 -10.36 20.93
N GLN A 58 11.39 -10.81 21.49
CA GLN A 58 10.77 -12.08 21.12
C GLN A 58 10.36 -12.10 19.65
N ILE A 59 9.71 -11.04 19.18
CA ILE A 59 9.28 -10.96 17.78
C ILE A 59 10.45 -10.83 16.82
N TYR A 60 11.54 -10.15 17.21
CA TYR A 60 12.77 -10.10 16.43
C TYR A 60 13.36 -11.50 16.24
N SER A 61 13.51 -12.26 17.33
CA SER A 61 14.03 -13.64 17.26
C SER A 61 13.17 -14.52 16.36
N LEU A 62 11.84 -14.43 16.50
CA LEU A 62 10.89 -15.20 15.69
C LEU A 62 10.97 -14.82 14.20
N LEU A 63 11.08 -13.52 13.92
CA LEU A 63 11.25 -13.04 12.55
C LEU A 63 12.57 -13.55 11.97
N MET A 64 13.68 -13.46 12.69
CA MET A 64 14.97 -13.96 12.21
C MET A 64 14.95 -15.46 11.88
N GLU A 65 14.23 -16.27 12.66
CA GLU A 65 14.00 -17.69 12.33
C GLU A 65 13.22 -17.86 11.02
N ASP A 66 12.13 -17.10 10.83
CA ASP A 66 11.37 -17.10 9.58
C ASP A 66 12.23 -16.70 8.38
N LEU A 67 13.01 -15.63 8.55
CA LEU A 67 13.89 -15.12 7.51
C LEU A 67 14.95 -16.17 7.11
N ALA A 68 15.50 -16.91 8.07
CA ALA A 68 16.50 -17.94 7.82
C ALA A 68 15.98 -19.09 6.94
N ILE A 69 14.67 -19.38 7.02
CA ILE A 69 14.00 -20.39 6.17
C ILE A 69 13.21 -19.76 5.02
N SER A 70 13.41 -18.47 4.75
CA SER A 70 12.70 -17.71 3.70
C SER A 70 11.17 -17.76 3.82
N GLN A 71 10.65 -17.81 5.04
CA GLN A 71 9.23 -17.80 5.34
C GLN A 71 8.72 -16.38 5.57
N TRP A 72 7.54 -16.07 5.03
CA TRP A 72 6.84 -14.81 5.25
C TRP A 72 5.51 -15.06 5.95
N ARG A 73 5.42 -14.72 7.24
CA ARG A 73 4.16 -14.76 8.00
C ARG A 73 3.66 -13.35 8.25
N ASP A 74 2.48 -13.01 7.71
CA ASP A 74 1.93 -11.64 7.75
C ASP A 74 1.82 -11.09 9.17
N HIS A 75 1.33 -11.90 10.12
CA HIS A 75 1.18 -11.51 11.52
C HIS A 75 2.53 -11.32 12.23
N VAL A 76 3.58 -12.07 11.86
CA VAL A 76 4.94 -11.90 12.43
C VAL A 76 5.53 -10.57 11.95
N ILE A 77 5.40 -10.29 10.65
CA ILE A 77 5.89 -9.06 10.04
C ILE A 77 5.15 -7.83 10.58
N SER A 78 3.81 -7.85 10.60
CA SER A 78 3.03 -6.73 11.13
C SER A 78 3.33 -6.47 12.61
N THR A 79 3.43 -7.53 13.42
CA THR A 79 3.81 -7.45 14.84
C THR A 79 5.21 -6.86 15.02
N PHE A 80 6.18 -7.30 14.20
CA PHE A 80 7.54 -6.77 14.25
C PHE A 80 7.57 -5.28 13.91
N ILE A 81 6.93 -4.87 12.82
CA ILE A 81 6.86 -3.46 12.42
C ILE A 81 6.24 -2.61 13.52
N TYR A 82 5.13 -3.08 14.11
CA TYR A 82 4.44 -2.39 15.20
C TYR A 82 5.37 -2.16 16.40
N TYR A 83 5.96 -3.22 16.97
CA TYR A 83 6.76 -3.07 18.19
C TYR A 83 8.06 -2.30 17.96
N VAL A 84 8.67 -2.35 16.78
CA VAL A 84 9.86 -1.53 16.51
C VAL A 84 9.49 -0.06 16.35
N VAL A 85 8.31 0.28 15.80
CA VAL A 85 7.85 1.67 15.78
C VAL A 85 7.56 2.19 17.19
N GLU A 86 6.85 1.40 18.02
CA GLU A 86 6.55 1.75 19.41
C GLU A 86 7.81 1.90 20.29
N GLU A 87 8.84 1.10 20.04
CA GLU A 87 10.09 1.13 20.81
C GLU A 87 10.95 2.39 20.57
N HIS A 88 10.66 3.11 19.48
CA HIS A 88 11.44 4.24 18.96
C HIS A 88 10.60 5.54 18.85
N PRO A 89 10.03 6.04 19.97
CA PRO A 89 9.23 7.26 19.96
C PRO A 89 10.05 8.49 19.58
N ASP A 90 11.37 8.47 19.81
CA ASP A 90 12.31 9.55 19.43
C ASP A 90 12.37 9.81 17.92
N ILE A 91 12.01 8.83 17.09
CA ILE A 91 12.00 8.96 15.63
C ILE A 91 10.61 8.83 15.01
N PHE A 92 9.66 8.14 15.66
CA PHE A 92 8.33 7.88 15.10
C PHE A 92 7.18 8.62 15.82
N GLU A 93 7.44 9.35 16.91
CA GLU A 93 6.42 10.14 17.58
C GLU A 93 6.58 11.63 17.25
N VAL A 94 5.47 12.29 16.92
CA VAL A 94 5.43 13.74 16.66
C VAL A 94 4.24 14.35 17.39
N THR A 95 4.43 15.53 17.95
CA THR A 95 3.35 16.34 18.52
C THR A 95 2.70 17.18 17.43
N LEU A 96 1.37 17.12 17.31
CA LEU A 96 0.63 17.84 16.29
C LEU A 96 0.55 19.34 16.55
N ASP A 97 0.91 20.16 15.57
CA ASP A 97 0.75 21.63 15.65
C ASP A 97 -0.70 22.09 15.42
N LYS A 98 -1.51 21.25 14.77
CA LYS A 98 -2.91 21.49 14.41
C LYS A 98 -3.67 20.17 14.36
N ASP A 99 -4.99 20.27 14.44
CA ASP A 99 -5.88 19.11 14.25
C ASP A 99 -5.60 18.46 12.89
N TRP A 100 -5.50 17.14 12.89
CA TRP A 100 -5.37 16.35 11.67
C TRP A 100 -6.69 15.66 11.39
N THR A 101 -7.47 16.25 10.49
CA THR A 101 -8.74 15.70 10.01
C THR A 101 -8.68 15.52 8.50
N PRO A 102 -8.71 14.29 7.98
CA PRO A 102 -8.86 14.04 6.55
C PRO A 102 -10.25 14.51 6.06
N ARG A 103 -10.37 14.79 4.75
CA ARG A 103 -11.53 15.49 4.20
C ARG A 103 -12.78 14.61 4.17
N GLY A 104 -13.69 14.83 5.10
CA GLY A 104 -14.96 14.08 5.19
C GLY A 104 -14.81 12.78 6.00
N GLU A 105 -13.68 12.60 6.67
CA GLU A 105 -13.38 11.45 7.51
C GLU A 105 -13.23 11.83 9.00
N PRO A 106 -13.26 10.85 9.92
CA PRO A 106 -12.98 11.10 11.34
C PRO A 106 -11.61 11.76 11.56
N ALA A 107 -11.53 12.61 12.60
CA ALA A 107 -10.26 13.20 13.01
C ALA A 107 -9.27 12.11 13.46
N ILE A 108 -8.03 12.20 12.97
CA ILE A 108 -6.94 11.29 13.33
C ILE A 108 -6.32 11.68 14.68
N GLY A 109 -6.17 12.98 14.92
CA GLY A 109 -5.57 13.50 16.14
C GLY A 109 -5.82 14.98 16.30
N LYS A 110 -5.77 15.45 17.55
CA LYS A 110 -5.98 16.85 17.91
C LYS A 110 -4.66 17.59 18.04
N LYS A 111 -4.70 18.92 17.95
CA LYS A 111 -3.57 19.77 18.28
C LYS A 111 -2.98 19.40 19.65
N ALA A 112 -1.65 19.42 19.74
CA ALA A 112 -0.82 19.03 20.87
C ALA A 112 -0.88 17.54 21.27
N GLU A 113 -1.60 16.71 20.52
CA GLU A 113 -1.56 15.27 20.69
C GLU A 113 -0.28 14.68 20.10
N LYS A 114 0.29 13.69 20.80
CA LYS A 114 1.40 12.88 20.32
C LYS A 114 0.86 11.73 19.50
N ILE A 115 1.32 11.62 18.27
CA ILE A 115 0.88 10.57 17.36
C ILE A 115 2.08 9.87 16.73
N ASN A 116 1.86 8.63 16.30
CA ASN A 116 2.79 7.82 15.56
C ASN A 116 2.09 7.18 14.34
N PRO A 117 2.80 6.42 13.47
CA PRO A 117 2.17 5.77 12.32
C PRO A 117 0.97 4.89 12.66
N PHE A 118 0.99 4.21 13.81
CA PHE A 118 -0.05 3.29 14.24
C PHE A 118 -1.23 3.98 14.94
N SER A 119 -1.14 5.28 15.25
CA SER A 119 -2.31 6.10 15.60
C SER A 119 -3.31 6.25 14.43
N LEU A 120 -2.89 5.93 13.20
CA LEU A 120 -3.71 6.03 11.98
C LEU A 120 -4.62 4.81 11.75
N ILE A 121 -4.35 3.69 12.42
CA ILE A 121 -5.01 2.41 12.17
C ILE A 121 -5.38 1.72 13.49
N GLY A 122 -6.38 0.86 13.48
CA GLY A 122 -6.69 0.02 14.63
C GLY A 122 -5.61 -1.06 14.84
N VAL A 123 -5.23 -1.33 16.07
CA VAL A 123 -4.32 -2.44 16.40
C VAL A 123 -5.00 -3.35 17.43
N THR A 124 -5.18 -4.62 17.07
CA THR A 124 -5.79 -5.64 17.93
C THR A 124 -4.81 -6.77 18.19
N LYS A 125 -4.89 -7.43 19.35
CA LYS A 125 -4.01 -8.52 19.75
C LYS A 125 -4.70 -9.87 19.56
N ASP A 126 -5.04 -10.19 18.32
CA ASP A 126 -5.88 -11.37 18.00
C ASP A 126 -5.06 -12.64 17.74
N TYR A 127 -3.74 -12.51 17.51
CA TYR A 127 -2.91 -13.67 17.25
C TYR A 127 -2.31 -14.24 18.54
N PRO A 128 -2.32 -15.57 18.71
CA PRO A 128 -1.69 -16.20 19.85
C PRO A 128 -0.18 -15.92 19.84
N PRO A 129 0.42 -15.63 21.00
CA PRO A 129 1.87 -15.50 21.10
C PRO A 129 2.57 -16.76 20.58
N THR A 130 3.52 -16.58 19.68
CA THR A 130 4.40 -17.65 19.19
C THR A 130 5.82 -17.32 19.62
N ALA A 131 6.48 -18.25 20.31
CA ALA A 131 7.87 -18.08 20.70
C ALA A 131 8.81 -18.57 19.59
N ALA A 132 9.97 -17.92 19.47
CA ALA A 132 11.09 -18.43 18.71
C ALA A 132 11.64 -19.71 19.37
N LYS A 133 12.27 -20.60 18.60
CA LYS A 133 13.00 -21.75 19.16
C LYS A 133 14.23 -21.31 19.93
N THR A 134 14.89 -20.24 19.50
CA THR A 134 16.09 -19.68 20.12
C THR A 134 15.95 -18.17 20.24
N GLU A 135 16.19 -17.62 21.43
CA GLU A 135 16.32 -16.18 21.61
C GLU A 135 17.66 -15.72 21.06
N LEU A 136 17.62 -14.76 20.13
CA LEU A 136 18.81 -14.21 19.50
C LEU A 136 19.21 -12.91 20.19
N PRO A 137 20.52 -12.65 20.37
CA PRO A 137 20.98 -11.38 20.89
C PRO A 137 20.57 -10.26 19.93
N ASP A 138 19.94 -9.23 20.48
CA ASP A 138 19.45 -8.11 19.70
C ASP A 138 19.59 -6.77 20.41
N SER A 139 19.37 -5.70 19.65
CA SER A 139 19.47 -4.33 20.13
C SER A 139 18.42 -3.46 19.44
N LYS A 140 18.09 -2.32 20.03
CA LYS A 140 17.22 -1.32 19.38
C LYS A 140 17.71 -0.96 17.98
N LYS A 141 19.03 -0.88 17.80
CA LYS A 141 19.68 -0.55 16.52
C LYS A 141 19.54 -1.68 15.49
N SER A 142 19.76 -2.94 15.88
CA SER A 142 19.60 -4.08 14.95
C SER A 142 18.14 -4.27 14.55
N ARG A 143 17.19 -4.10 15.48
CA ARG A 143 15.75 -4.12 15.17
C ARG A 143 15.34 -3.00 14.21
N LEU A 144 15.86 -1.78 14.41
CA LEU A 144 15.62 -0.65 13.49
C LEU A 144 16.21 -0.88 12.09
N SER A 145 17.43 -1.44 12.03
CA SER A 145 18.07 -1.85 10.77
C SER A 145 17.19 -2.85 10.02
N LEU A 146 16.74 -3.91 10.70
CA LEU A 146 15.88 -4.91 10.11
C LEU A 146 14.51 -4.36 9.70
N LEU A 147 13.93 -3.44 10.49
CA LEU A 147 12.70 -2.73 10.11
C LEU A 147 12.86 -2.05 8.75
N LEU A 148 13.94 -1.30 8.53
CA LEU A 148 14.18 -0.64 7.24
C LEU A 148 14.31 -1.64 6.09
N CYS A 149 14.97 -2.77 6.33
CA CYS A 149 15.10 -3.87 5.37
C CYS A 149 13.74 -4.53 5.05
N VAL A 150 12.84 -4.64 6.03
CA VAL A 150 11.47 -5.12 5.82
C VAL A 150 10.65 -4.09 5.05
N LEU A 151 10.70 -2.80 5.41
CA LEU A 151 9.95 -1.75 4.71
C LEU A 151 10.40 -1.59 3.25
N ILE A 152 11.71 -1.59 2.98
CA ILE A 152 12.22 -1.43 1.60
C ILE A 152 11.84 -2.62 0.70
N THR A 153 11.55 -3.78 1.29
CA THR A 153 11.08 -4.97 0.55
C THR A 153 9.82 -4.65 -0.25
N TYR A 154 8.91 -3.83 0.29
CA TYR A 154 7.74 -3.35 -0.44
C TYR A 154 8.12 -2.68 -1.78
N ARG A 155 9.05 -1.71 -1.73
CA ARG A 155 9.52 -1.00 -2.93
C ARG A 155 10.30 -1.91 -3.87
N LYS A 156 11.13 -2.82 -3.35
CA LYS A 156 11.86 -3.81 -4.16
C LYS A 156 10.89 -4.67 -4.97
N ILE A 157 9.78 -5.13 -4.37
CA ILE A 157 8.75 -5.90 -5.07
C ILE A 157 8.08 -5.05 -6.15
N VAL A 158 7.64 -3.83 -5.83
CA VAL A 158 7.00 -2.94 -6.83
C VAL A 158 7.94 -2.66 -8.02
N MET A 159 9.23 -2.46 -7.76
CA MET A 159 10.22 -2.24 -8.82
C MET A 159 10.41 -3.47 -9.70
N LYS A 160 10.45 -4.67 -9.10
CA LYS A 160 10.52 -5.94 -9.85
C LYS A 160 9.30 -6.15 -10.74
N THR A 161 8.10 -5.90 -10.20
CA THR A 161 6.84 -6.05 -10.94
C THR A 161 6.77 -5.08 -12.12
N ASN A 162 7.21 -3.83 -11.93
CA ASN A 162 7.13 -2.82 -13.00
C ASN A 162 8.24 -2.96 -14.05
N ASN A 163 9.44 -3.40 -13.67
CA ASN A 163 10.62 -3.44 -14.55
C ASN A 163 11.44 -4.73 -14.34
N PRO A 164 10.95 -5.90 -14.79
CA PRO A 164 11.60 -7.18 -14.53
C PRO A 164 13.02 -7.27 -15.07
N ASN A 165 13.35 -6.56 -16.15
CA ASN A 165 14.67 -6.66 -16.81
C ASN A 165 15.73 -5.68 -16.26
N GLN A 166 15.35 -4.64 -15.51
CA GLN A 166 16.28 -3.55 -15.09
C GLN A 166 16.21 -3.22 -13.59
N HIS A 167 15.46 -3.98 -12.80
CA HIS A 167 15.28 -3.67 -11.38
C HIS A 167 16.56 -3.80 -10.54
N ASN A 168 17.53 -4.61 -10.94
CA ASN A 168 18.72 -4.92 -10.14
C ASN A 168 19.59 -3.70 -9.80
N GLU A 169 19.85 -2.81 -10.78
CA GLU A 169 20.59 -1.57 -10.53
C GLU A 169 19.84 -0.65 -9.57
N GLY A 170 18.51 -0.57 -9.73
CA GLY A 170 17.65 0.22 -8.85
C GLY A 170 17.67 -0.32 -7.41
N ILE A 171 17.63 -1.64 -7.23
CA ILE A 171 17.74 -2.28 -5.92
C ILE A 171 19.11 -1.97 -5.28
N GLN A 172 20.21 -2.08 -6.04
CA GLN A 172 21.55 -1.75 -5.54
C GLN A 172 21.65 -0.28 -5.10
N ARG A 173 21.07 0.66 -5.85
CA ARG A 173 21.03 2.08 -5.46
C ARG A 173 20.25 2.29 -4.16
N LEU A 174 19.14 1.57 -3.96
CA LEU A 174 18.38 1.62 -2.71
C LEU A 174 19.17 1.03 -1.53
N ASP A 175 19.84 -0.10 -1.73
CA ASP A 175 20.66 -0.74 -0.69
C ASP A 175 21.81 0.20 -0.27
N ASN A 176 22.48 0.84 -1.23
CA ASN A 176 23.54 1.83 -0.95
C ASN A 176 23.00 3.07 -0.23
N PHE A 177 21.81 3.55 -0.60
CA PHE A 177 21.16 4.65 0.11
C PHE A 177 20.89 4.28 1.57
N LEU A 178 20.36 3.08 1.84
CA LEU A 178 20.09 2.64 3.20
C LEU A 178 21.37 2.53 4.05
N LYS A 179 22.46 1.99 3.49
CA LYS A 179 23.75 1.92 4.18
C LYS A 179 24.31 3.30 4.55
N THR A 180 24.09 4.30 3.71
CA THR A 180 24.63 5.68 3.89
C THR A 180 23.69 6.64 4.62
N SER A 181 22.42 6.27 4.78
CA SER A 181 21.35 7.13 5.32
C SER A 181 21.48 7.57 6.79
N GLY A 182 22.51 7.08 7.50
CA GLY A 182 22.73 7.34 8.93
C GLY A 182 21.92 6.44 9.86
N PHE A 183 20.99 5.62 9.35
CA PHE A 183 20.24 4.65 10.14
C PHE A 183 21.01 3.37 10.47
N GLY A 184 22.23 3.23 9.95
CA GLY A 184 23.14 2.12 10.32
C GLY A 184 22.65 0.74 9.87
N VAL A 185 22.03 0.67 8.70
CA VAL A 185 21.49 -0.59 8.14
C VAL A 185 22.62 -1.60 7.87
N SER A 186 22.47 -2.80 8.42
CA SER A 186 23.41 -3.91 8.25
C SER A 186 23.34 -4.50 6.84
N GLU A 187 24.50 -4.89 6.30
CA GLU A 187 24.55 -5.61 5.03
C GLU A 187 23.92 -7.00 5.11
N ASP A 188 24.03 -7.66 6.27
CA ASP A 188 23.47 -8.99 6.47
C ASP A 188 21.95 -8.95 6.46
N ASP A 189 21.35 -7.93 7.09
CA ASP A 189 19.88 -7.73 7.06
C ASP A 189 19.38 -7.49 5.62
N LEU A 190 20.14 -6.73 4.82
CA LEU A 190 19.78 -6.48 3.41
C LEU A 190 19.82 -7.75 2.56
N LYS A 191 20.81 -8.63 2.80
CA LYS A 191 20.91 -9.94 2.14
C LYS A 191 19.74 -10.83 2.55
N LEU A 192 19.45 -10.86 3.84
CA LEU A 192 18.42 -11.70 4.43
C LEU A 192 17.02 -11.36 3.90
N THR A 193 16.65 -10.08 3.84
CA THR A 193 15.32 -9.68 3.32
C THR A 193 15.21 -9.71 1.81
N ARG A 194 16.33 -9.76 1.07
CA ARG A 194 16.31 -9.77 -0.41
C ARG A 194 15.57 -10.98 -0.99
N VAL A 195 15.69 -12.15 -0.35
CA VAL A 195 15.04 -13.40 -0.78
C VAL A 195 13.51 -13.30 -0.69
N LEU A 196 13.01 -12.47 0.23
CA LEU A 196 11.59 -12.26 0.50
C LEU A 196 10.97 -11.15 -0.35
N ALA A 197 11.74 -10.52 -1.24
CA ALA A 197 11.20 -9.54 -2.19
C ALA A 197 10.48 -10.24 -3.36
N ILE A 198 9.40 -10.96 -3.04
CA ILE A 198 8.49 -11.66 -3.96
C ILE A 198 7.05 -11.15 -3.77
N GLU A 199 6.21 -11.31 -4.79
CA GLU A 199 4.86 -10.72 -4.79
C GLU A 199 3.94 -11.27 -3.68
N SER A 200 4.09 -12.54 -3.33
CA SER A 200 3.32 -13.18 -2.26
C SER A 200 3.57 -12.57 -0.87
N SER A 201 4.68 -11.85 -0.68
CA SER A 201 4.98 -11.11 0.55
C SER A 201 4.19 -9.80 0.66
N LEU A 202 3.49 -9.36 -0.39
CA LEU A 202 2.61 -8.18 -0.33
C LEU A 202 1.23 -8.52 0.26
N THR A 203 1.24 -9.03 1.49
CA THR A 203 0.06 -9.39 2.28
C THR A 203 -0.74 -8.17 2.76
N ILE A 204 -1.99 -8.38 3.17
CA ILE A 204 -2.93 -7.28 3.49
C ILE A 204 -2.44 -6.47 4.70
N GLN A 205 -2.01 -7.12 5.80
CA GLN A 205 -1.59 -6.38 6.99
C GLN A 205 -0.27 -5.65 6.74
N PHE A 206 0.67 -6.28 6.05
CA PHE A 206 1.89 -5.61 5.61
C PHE A 206 1.59 -4.35 4.79
N ARG A 207 0.68 -4.41 3.81
CA ARG A 207 0.28 -3.22 3.03
C ARG A 207 -0.35 -2.13 3.89
N LYS A 208 -1.19 -2.49 4.88
CA LYS A 208 -1.75 -1.54 5.84
C LYS A 208 -0.66 -0.84 6.66
N CYS A 209 0.35 -1.59 7.14
CA CYS A 209 1.49 -1.03 7.85
C CYS A 209 2.28 -0.05 6.96
N ILE A 210 2.58 -0.44 5.71
CA ILE A 210 3.28 0.42 4.74
C ILE A 210 2.49 1.71 4.47
N ALA A 211 1.17 1.60 4.27
CA ALA A 211 0.31 2.74 4.00
C ALA A 211 0.24 3.70 5.20
N ALA A 212 0.11 3.17 6.42
CA ALA A 212 0.12 3.97 7.65
C ALA A 212 1.45 4.74 7.80
N ILE A 213 2.59 4.04 7.62
CA ILE A 213 3.92 4.67 7.69
C ILE A 213 4.11 5.73 6.60
N ASP A 214 3.76 5.46 5.33
CA ASP A 214 3.86 6.48 4.27
C ASP A 214 2.98 7.70 4.56
N MET A 215 1.74 7.48 5.00
CA MET A 215 0.78 8.56 5.30
C MET A 215 1.30 9.45 6.44
N PHE A 216 1.82 8.85 7.51
CA PHE A 216 2.44 9.56 8.63
C PHE A 216 3.66 10.39 8.18
N LEU A 217 4.64 9.75 7.55
CA LEU A 217 5.88 10.42 7.11
C LEU A 217 5.64 11.45 6.01
N ASN A 218 4.53 11.34 5.28
CA ASN A 218 4.14 12.35 4.30
C ASN A 218 3.60 13.62 4.94
N GLN A 219 2.68 13.44 5.89
CA GLN A 219 1.99 14.55 6.52
C GLN A 219 2.94 15.34 7.42
N LEU A 220 3.90 14.63 8.02
CA LEU A 220 4.85 15.17 8.98
C LEU A 220 6.29 15.07 8.43
N PRO A 221 6.65 15.88 7.43
CA PRO A 221 7.97 15.79 6.78
C PRO A 221 9.12 16.22 7.69
N THR A 222 8.83 16.88 8.81
CA THR A 222 9.81 17.26 9.85
C THR A 222 10.15 16.12 10.81
N CYS A 223 9.43 15.00 10.74
CA CYS A 223 9.70 13.80 11.52
C CYS A 223 11.13 13.29 11.26
N PRO A 224 11.91 12.88 12.28
CA PRO A 224 13.26 12.33 12.08
C PRO A 224 13.29 11.12 11.13
N ALA A 225 12.24 10.30 11.16
CA ALA A 225 12.06 9.16 10.26
C ALA A 225 11.64 9.54 8.83
N ALA A 226 11.48 10.83 8.47
CA ALA A 226 10.99 11.24 7.14
C ALA A 226 11.81 10.66 5.97
N LYS A 227 13.12 10.47 6.15
CA LYS A 227 14.00 9.84 5.14
C LYS A 227 13.62 8.38 4.84
N MET A 228 12.99 7.69 5.79
CA MET A 228 12.52 6.32 5.64
C MET A 228 11.38 6.20 4.61
N ARG A 229 10.75 7.31 4.23
CA ARG A 229 9.74 7.36 3.17
C ARG A 229 10.25 6.81 1.83
N ILE A 230 11.58 6.77 1.61
CA ILE A 230 12.16 6.08 0.45
C ILE A 230 11.68 4.62 0.34
N CYS A 231 11.37 3.96 1.46
CA CYS A 231 10.92 2.57 1.52
C CYS A 231 9.45 2.43 1.12
N THR A 232 8.61 3.39 1.49
CA THR A 232 7.15 3.29 1.43
C THR A 232 6.51 4.14 0.33
N ILE A 233 7.25 5.05 -0.29
CA ILE A 233 6.74 5.99 -1.31
C ILE A 233 5.91 5.36 -2.44
N PRO A 234 6.21 4.14 -2.96
CA PRO A 234 5.41 3.57 -4.06
C PRO A 234 4.01 3.10 -3.62
N SER A 235 3.71 3.12 -2.32
CA SER A 235 2.37 2.81 -1.82
C SER A 235 1.37 3.91 -2.12
N ARG A 236 1.85 5.14 -2.27
CA ARG A 236 0.99 6.29 -2.55
C ARG A 236 0.51 6.30 -3.99
N TYR A 237 -0.78 6.61 -4.16
CA TYR A 237 -1.45 6.62 -5.46
C TYR A 237 -1.36 5.27 -6.20
N ARG A 238 -1.04 4.17 -5.50
CA ARG A 238 -1.07 2.83 -6.07
C ARG A 238 -2.52 2.49 -6.43
N GLY A 239 -2.73 2.09 -7.68
CA GLY A 239 -4.07 1.87 -8.23
C GLY A 239 -4.77 3.15 -8.71
N CYS A 240 -4.09 4.31 -8.65
CA CYS A 240 -4.61 5.60 -9.12
C CYS A 240 -3.88 6.11 -10.37
N THR A 241 -3.40 5.20 -11.24
CA THR A 241 -2.59 5.57 -12.41
C THR A 241 -3.30 6.56 -13.33
N VAL A 242 -4.62 6.39 -13.54
CA VAL A 242 -5.43 7.31 -14.36
C VAL A 242 -5.37 8.73 -13.80
N LEU A 243 -5.58 8.91 -12.49
CA LEU A 243 -5.52 10.21 -11.83
C LEU A 243 -4.12 10.85 -11.97
N THR A 244 -3.06 10.08 -11.79
CA THR A 244 -1.69 10.59 -11.94
C THR A 244 -1.36 10.95 -13.38
N SER A 245 -1.80 10.15 -14.36
CA SER A 245 -1.60 10.41 -15.79
C SER A 245 -2.37 11.63 -16.26
N MET A 246 -3.61 11.82 -15.80
CA MET A 246 -4.40 13.02 -16.11
C MET A 246 -3.72 14.28 -15.58
N ARG A 247 -3.19 14.23 -14.35
CA ARG A 247 -2.43 15.34 -13.79
C ARG A 247 -1.17 15.65 -14.61
N GLN A 248 -0.40 14.63 -14.97
CA GLN A 248 0.80 14.79 -15.80
C GLN A 248 0.46 15.39 -17.17
N LEU A 249 -0.61 14.92 -17.80
CA LEU A 249 -1.06 15.45 -19.09
C LEU A 249 -1.48 16.92 -18.98
N ALA A 250 -2.22 17.29 -17.93
CA ALA A 250 -2.58 18.68 -17.65
C ALA A 250 -1.33 19.57 -17.47
N GLU A 251 -0.34 19.10 -16.72
CA GLU A 251 0.94 19.80 -16.51
C GLU A 251 1.72 19.97 -17.82
N ILE A 252 1.80 18.94 -18.68
CA ILE A 252 2.47 19.01 -19.99
C ILE A 252 1.77 19.99 -20.93
N MET A 253 0.44 20.02 -20.92
CA MET A 253 -0.34 20.92 -21.78
C MET A 253 -0.44 22.35 -21.23
N GLY A 254 0.05 22.60 -20.01
CA GLY A 254 -0.12 23.90 -19.34
C GLY A 254 -1.57 24.23 -19.00
N LEU A 255 -2.42 23.21 -18.83
CA LEU A 255 -3.84 23.34 -18.55
C LEU A 255 -4.15 23.02 -17.09
N ARG A 256 -5.25 23.57 -16.58
CA ARG A 256 -5.87 23.09 -15.34
C ARG A 256 -6.52 21.74 -15.60
N LEU A 257 -6.60 20.90 -14.57
CA LEU A 257 -7.21 19.56 -14.70
C LEU A 257 -8.67 19.63 -15.23
N GLY A 258 -9.45 20.64 -14.81
CA GLY A 258 -10.80 20.86 -15.33
C GLY A 258 -10.84 21.24 -16.82
N GLU A 259 -9.83 21.99 -17.30
CA GLU A 259 -9.74 22.40 -18.70
C GLU A 259 -9.35 21.24 -19.61
N LEU A 260 -8.51 20.33 -19.11
CA LEU A 260 -8.15 19.11 -19.83
C LEU A 260 -9.38 18.29 -20.22
N MET A 261 -10.46 18.34 -19.42
CA MET A 261 -11.68 17.55 -19.66
C MET A 261 -12.45 18.01 -20.91
N TYR A 262 -12.25 19.26 -21.37
CA TYR A 262 -12.83 19.74 -22.65
C TYR A 262 -12.25 19.01 -23.87
N PHE A 263 -11.12 18.34 -23.70
CA PHE A 263 -10.44 17.58 -24.76
C PHE A 263 -10.79 16.09 -24.72
N CYS A 264 -11.74 15.67 -23.89
CA CYS A 264 -12.24 14.30 -23.87
C CYS A 264 -13.34 14.12 -24.93
N PHE A 265 -12.97 13.63 -26.11
CA PHE A 265 -13.87 13.51 -27.28
C PHE A 265 -14.55 12.14 -27.45
N THR A 266 -14.42 11.24 -26.48
CA THR A 266 -15.01 9.88 -26.56
C THR A 266 -15.79 9.53 -25.30
N ASP A 267 -16.96 8.90 -25.48
CA ASP A 267 -17.83 8.51 -24.36
C ASP A 267 -17.15 7.58 -23.35
N PRO A 268 -16.35 6.57 -23.76
CA PRO A 268 -15.66 5.71 -22.80
C PRO A 268 -14.69 6.50 -21.91
N LEU A 269 -13.92 7.42 -22.49
CA LEU A 269 -12.98 8.26 -21.75
C LEU A 269 -13.72 9.19 -20.78
N MET A 270 -14.82 9.80 -21.23
CA MET A 270 -15.64 10.67 -20.37
C MET A 270 -16.24 9.88 -19.20
N SER A 271 -16.69 8.65 -19.42
CA SER A 271 -17.18 7.76 -18.36
C SER A 271 -16.11 7.49 -17.29
N ASP A 272 -14.87 7.21 -17.71
CA ASP A 272 -13.75 7.00 -16.79
C ASP A 272 -13.37 8.28 -16.05
N VAL A 273 -13.41 9.43 -16.72
CA VAL A 273 -13.20 10.75 -16.10
C VAL A 273 -14.25 11.03 -15.03
N ILE A 274 -15.53 10.82 -15.32
CA ILE A 274 -16.62 10.99 -14.37
C ILE A 274 -16.43 10.06 -13.17
N ARG A 275 -16.01 8.82 -13.41
CA ARG A 275 -15.69 7.84 -12.36
C ARG A 275 -14.56 8.32 -11.46
N VAL A 276 -13.46 8.81 -12.03
CA VAL A 276 -12.32 9.34 -11.25
C VAL A 276 -12.67 10.64 -10.52
N GLY A 277 -13.50 11.48 -11.13
CA GLY A 277 -13.86 12.81 -10.64
C GLY A 277 -15.01 12.84 -9.62
N LYS A 278 -15.52 11.69 -9.16
CA LYS A 278 -16.63 11.64 -8.20
C LYS A 278 -16.32 12.50 -6.97
N ALA A 279 -17.12 13.53 -6.76
CA ALA A 279 -17.01 14.38 -5.58
C ALA A 279 -17.26 13.55 -4.32
N SER A 280 -16.31 13.58 -3.39
CA SER A 280 -16.53 13.17 -2.01
C SER A 280 -17.49 14.18 -1.38
N MET A 281 -18.79 13.89 -1.45
CA MET A 281 -19.82 14.56 -0.63
C MET A 281 -19.75 14.02 0.79
#